data_AF-A0A7W1PCT7-F1
#
_entry.id   AF-A0A7W1PCT7-F1
#
_cell.length_a   1.000
_cell.length_b   1.000
_cell.length_c   1.000
_cell.angle_alpha   90.00
_cell.angle_beta   90.00
_cell.angle_gamma   90.00
#
_symmetry.space_group_name_H-M   'P 1'
#
loop_
_entity.id
_entity.type
_entity.pdbx_description
1 polymer ?
#
loop_
_entity_poly.entity_id
_entity_poly.type
_entity_poly.pdbx_seq_one_letter_code
_entity_poly.pdbx_strand_id
1 'polypeptide(L)'
;MTIGSPASTFAAEVARDLRLQPKQLQSKYLYDALGSSLFDAICRLPWYRVTRAESRLLTAHAREVVRPLVRKAGSTVVELGCGNGEKIVLLAEALLASGGSARVHLIDISPQALEQTEERLTRLHVSVVGHQSPYEEGLRRAAAAAAGGGPMLVLLLGSNIGNFDGPEALNFLQRIRATLGPLDFLLLGTDLVKPERELLLAYDDPLGVTAAFNRNLLVRVNRELGGDFDIERFGHVALWNEAEQRVEMHLESGTAQMVHVAAADLTVRFEPGERIWTESSCKYTPEQVQQMGADADFAICEQWIDQKARFALTLFGAA
;
A
#
# COMPACT_ATOMS: atom_id res chain seq x y z
N MET A 1 10.44 -5.19 27.05
CA MET A 1 11.02 -5.62 25.77
C MET A 1 11.56 -4.39 25.09
N THR A 2 12.88 -4.28 24.97
CA THR A 2 13.54 -3.15 24.33
C THR A 2 13.17 -3.18 22.85
N ILE A 3 12.41 -2.19 22.38
CA ILE A 3 12.14 -2.01 20.95
C ILE A 3 13.50 -1.71 20.33
N GLY A 4 14.03 -2.66 19.56
CA GLY A 4 15.30 -2.47 18.85
C GLY A 4 15.23 -1.25 17.94
N SER A 5 16.38 -0.65 17.63
CA SER A 5 16.43 0.40 16.61
C SER A 5 15.80 -0.10 15.29
N PRO A 6 15.25 0.78 14.44
CA PRO A 6 14.70 0.38 13.14
C PRO A 6 15.68 -0.48 12.31
N ALA A 7 16.98 -0.15 12.37
CA ALA A 7 18.04 -0.93 11.74
C ALA A 7 18.19 -2.35 12.32
N SER A 8 18.07 -2.52 13.63
CA SER A 8 18.12 -3.86 14.26
C SER A 8 16.89 -4.72 13.93
N THR A 9 15.72 -4.10 13.74
CA THR A 9 14.51 -4.81 13.28
C THR A 9 14.67 -5.25 11.83
N PHE A 10 15.17 -4.36 10.97
CA PHE A 10 15.44 -4.68 9.56
C PHE A 10 16.45 -5.81 9.41
N ALA A 11 17.58 -5.77 10.13
CA ALA A 11 18.56 -6.84 10.13
C ALA A 11 17.96 -8.20 10.55
N ALA A 12 17.17 -8.22 11.63
CA ALA A 12 16.54 -9.43 12.13
C ALA A 12 15.53 -10.02 11.14
N GLU A 13 14.70 -9.19 10.49
CA GLU A 13 13.75 -9.65 9.48
C GLU A 13 14.45 -10.16 8.22
N VAL A 14 15.50 -9.48 7.73
CA VAL A 14 16.32 -9.98 6.60
C VAL A 14 16.97 -11.32 6.95
N ALA A 15 17.50 -11.47 8.17
CA ALA A 15 18.09 -12.72 8.64
C ALA A 15 17.08 -13.87 8.72
N ARG A 16 15.84 -13.57 9.10
CA ARG A 16 14.74 -14.54 9.15
C ARG A 16 14.30 -14.93 7.74
N ASP A 17 14.01 -13.94 6.90
CA ASP A 17 13.33 -14.17 5.62
C ASP A 17 14.24 -14.83 4.57
N LEU A 18 15.54 -14.52 4.57
CA LEU A 18 16.51 -15.16 3.69
C LEU A 18 16.89 -16.59 4.12
N ARG A 19 16.48 -17.03 5.32
CA ARG A 19 16.59 -18.43 5.77
C ARG A 19 15.36 -19.27 5.40
N LEU A 20 14.27 -18.65 4.96
CA LEU A 20 13.07 -19.36 4.52
C LEU A 20 13.34 -20.15 3.22
N GLN A 21 12.51 -21.17 3.00
CA GLN A 21 12.49 -21.97 1.78
C GLN A 21 11.03 -22.07 1.32
N PRO A 22 10.61 -21.33 0.28
CA PRO A 22 11.41 -20.41 -0.55
C PRO A 22 11.86 -19.14 0.22
N LYS A 23 12.95 -18.52 -0.24
CA LYS A 23 13.48 -17.26 0.33
C LYS A 23 12.54 -16.09 0.07
N GLN A 24 12.50 -15.15 1.00
CA GLN A 24 11.62 -13.98 0.93
C GLN A 24 12.34 -12.72 1.41
N LEU A 25 11.81 -11.55 1.06
CA LEU A 25 12.10 -10.28 1.69
C LEU A 25 10.83 -9.42 1.69
N GLN A 26 10.44 -8.85 2.84
CA GLN A 26 9.18 -8.10 2.95
C GLN A 26 9.14 -6.84 2.07
N SER A 27 8.02 -6.64 1.36
CA SER A 27 7.80 -5.51 0.44
C SER A 27 7.88 -4.14 1.11
N LYS A 28 7.58 -4.02 2.41
CA LYS A 28 7.71 -2.75 3.17
C LYS A 28 9.12 -2.14 3.08
N TYR A 29 10.15 -2.97 2.85
CA TYR A 29 11.52 -2.51 2.73
C TYR A 29 11.87 -1.95 1.33
N LEU A 30 10.98 -2.10 0.34
CA LEU A 30 11.09 -1.44 -0.96
C LEU A 30 11.01 0.08 -0.84
N TYR A 31 10.35 0.61 0.20
CA TYR A 31 9.99 2.04 0.31
C TYR A 31 11.01 2.86 1.12
N ASP A 32 12.30 2.76 0.80
CA ASP A 32 13.25 3.82 1.17
C ASP A 32 13.07 5.05 0.25
N ALA A 33 13.90 6.09 0.40
CA ALA A 33 13.74 7.32 -0.40
C ALA A 33 13.86 7.06 -1.92
N LEU A 34 14.80 6.18 -2.32
CA LEU A 34 14.97 5.80 -3.72
C LEU A 34 13.79 4.96 -4.22
N GLY A 35 13.39 3.93 -3.47
CA GLY A 35 12.30 3.07 -3.86
C GLY A 35 10.95 3.78 -3.90
N SER A 36 10.70 4.73 -3.00
CA SER A 36 9.52 5.61 -3.07
C SER A 36 9.51 6.42 -4.36
N SER A 37 10.66 6.98 -4.76
CA SER A 37 10.81 7.73 -6.02
C SER A 37 10.62 6.83 -7.25
N LEU A 38 11.10 5.59 -7.20
CA LEU A 38 10.88 4.60 -8.26
C LEU A 38 9.41 4.20 -8.35
N PHE A 39 8.71 4.01 -7.23
CA PHE A 39 7.29 3.72 -7.21
C PHE A 39 6.44 4.89 -7.75
N ASP A 40 6.80 6.13 -7.44
CA ASP A 40 6.18 7.31 -8.05
C ASP A 40 6.37 7.34 -9.57
N ALA A 41 7.52 6.87 -10.08
CA ALA A 41 7.74 6.71 -11.51
C ALA A 41 6.89 5.57 -12.10
N ILE A 42 6.77 4.43 -11.40
CA ILE A 42 5.87 3.31 -11.78
C ILE A 42 4.44 3.82 -11.94
N CYS A 43 3.94 4.63 -11.01
CA CYS A 43 2.61 5.22 -11.05
C CYS A 43 2.33 6.07 -12.32
N ARG A 44 3.38 6.53 -13.01
CA ARG A 44 3.29 7.33 -14.25
C ARG A 44 3.43 6.48 -15.51
N LEU A 45 3.85 5.22 -15.41
CA LEU A 45 4.01 4.33 -16.56
C LEU A 45 2.68 4.08 -17.27
N PRO A 46 2.67 3.98 -18.62
CA PRO A 46 1.43 3.75 -19.38
C PRO A 46 0.78 2.39 -19.08
N TRP A 47 1.57 1.39 -18.70
CA TRP A 47 1.12 0.03 -18.39
C TRP A 47 0.56 -0.09 -16.96
N TYR A 48 1.14 0.61 -15.98
CA TYR A 48 0.61 0.68 -14.62
C TYR A 48 -0.57 1.66 -14.53
N ARG A 49 -1.78 1.15 -14.77
CA ARG A 49 -2.99 1.98 -14.88
C ARG A 49 -3.68 2.26 -13.55
N VAL A 50 -3.32 1.55 -12.48
CA VAL A 50 -3.97 1.59 -11.16
C VAL A 50 -4.15 3.03 -10.67
N THR A 51 -3.05 3.78 -10.54
CA THR A 51 -3.06 5.14 -9.99
C THR A 51 -3.98 6.06 -10.79
N ARG A 52 -3.89 6.05 -12.12
CA ARG A 52 -4.73 6.89 -12.98
C ARG A 52 -6.20 6.49 -12.95
N ALA A 53 -6.51 5.20 -12.80
CA ALA A 53 -7.88 4.71 -12.72
C ALA A 53 -8.54 5.15 -11.42
N GLU A 54 -7.84 4.96 -10.30
CA GLU A 54 -8.29 5.39 -8.99
C GLU A 54 -8.49 6.91 -8.93
N SER A 55 -7.54 7.71 -9.45
CA SER A 55 -7.71 9.16 -9.54
C SER A 55 -8.92 9.57 -10.36
N ARG A 56 -9.21 8.91 -11.50
CA ARG A 56 -10.43 9.19 -12.30
C ARG A 56 -11.70 8.93 -11.49
N LEU A 57 -11.76 7.79 -10.79
CA LEU A 57 -12.91 7.44 -9.95
C LEU A 57 -13.08 8.43 -8.80
N LEU A 58 -11.99 8.81 -8.12
CA LEU A 58 -12.02 9.82 -7.07
C LEU A 58 -12.50 11.16 -7.63
N THR A 59 -11.96 11.65 -8.74
CA THR A 59 -12.42 12.90 -9.35
C THR A 59 -13.91 12.85 -9.71
N ALA A 60 -14.41 11.72 -10.24
CA ALA A 60 -15.80 11.56 -10.64
C ALA A 60 -16.75 11.47 -9.43
N HIS A 61 -16.32 10.82 -8.34
CA HIS A 61 -17.21 10.40 -7.25
C HIS A 61 -16.87 11.00 -5.87
N ALA A 62 -15.90 11.92 -5.79
CA ALA A 62 -15.46 12.49 -4.51
C ALA A 62 -16.61 13.11 -3.70
N ARG A 63 -17.59 13.74 -4.36
CA ARG A 63 -18.77 14.31 -3.69
C ARG A 63 -19.64 13.23 -3.04
N GLU A 64 -19.84 12.09 -3.70
CA GLU A 64 -20.55 10.95 -3.11
C GLU A 64 -19.77 10.36 -1.93
N VAL A 65 -18.46 10.19 -2.08
CA VAL A 65 -17.55 9.66 -1.06
C VAL A 65 -17.59 10.51 0.22
N VAL A 66 -17.47 11.84 0.12
CA VAL A 66 -17.40 12.72 1.29
C VAL A 66 -18.77 13.13 1.84
N ARG A 67 -19.86 12.79 1.15
CA ARG A 67 -21.24 13.14 1.54
C ARG A 67 -21.58 12.81 3.00
N PRO A 68 -21.15 11.67 3.59
CA PRO A 68 -21.43 11.37 4.99
C PRO A 68 -20.75 12.34 5.98
N LEU A 69 -19.61 12.92 5.59
CA LEU A 69 -18.79 13.79 6.43
C LEU A 69 -19.30 15.24 6.47
N VAL A 70 -19.96 15.70 5.41
CA VAL A 70 -20.39 17.11 5.26
C VAL A 70 -21.40 17.52 6.34
N ARG A 71 -22.27 16.61 6.79
CA ARG A 71 -23.41 16.96 7.66
C ARG A 71 -23.07 17.09 9.14
N LYS A 72 -21.86 16.69 9.56
CA LYS A 72 -21.50 16.60 10.97
C LYS A 72 -20.20 17.36 11.23
N ALA A 73 -20.22 18.19 12.27
CA ALA A 73 -19.01 18.85 12.73
C ALA A 73 -18.04 17.81 13.34
N GLY A 74 -16.74 18.08 13.22
CA GLY A 74 -15.70 17.22 13.80
C GLY A 74 -15.48 15.91 13.05
N SER A 75 -15.87 15.82 11.78
CA SER A 75 -15.55 14.68 10.91
C SER A 75 -14.04 14.47 10.80
N THR A 76 -13.64 13.21 10.59
CA THR A 76 -12.24 12.82 10.48
C THR A 76 -12.02 12.06 9.17
N VAL A 77 -10.91 12.33 8.48
CA VAL A 77 -10.42 11.51 7.38
C VAL A 77 -9.09 10.91 7.78
N VAL A 78 -8.92 9.62 7.62
CA VAL A 78 -7.68 8.90 7.91
C VAL A 78 -7.20 8.22 6.64
N GLU A 79 -5.97 8.46 6.19
CA GLU A 79 -5.40 7.77 5.02
C GLU A 79 -4.28 6.82 5.44
N LEU A 80 -4.44 5.54 5.10
CA LEU A 80 -3.48 4.47 5.33
C LEU A 80 -2.56 4.36 4.11
N GLY A 81 -1.32 4.83 4.25
CA GLY A 81 -0.35 4.92 3.17
C GLY A 81 -0.64 6.12 2.27
N CYS A 82 -0.36 7.34 2.76
CA CYS A 82 -0.72 8.57 2.06
C CYS A 82 0.10 8.82 0.78
N GLY A 83 1.29 8.21 0.68
CA GLY A 83 2.15 8.34 -0.50
C GLY A 83 2.41 9.81 -0.86
N ASN A 84 2.24 10.18 -2.13
CA ASN A 84 2.50 11.54 -2.62
C ASN A 84 1.34 12.55 -2.41
N GLY A 85 0.24 12.12 -1.80
CA GLY A 85 -0.87 12.99 -1.39
C GLY A 85 -1.80 13.47 -2.51
N GLU A 86 -1.60 13.07 -3.76
CA GLU A 86 -2.45 13.56 -4.88
C GLU A 86 -3.91 13.12 -4.74
N LYS A 87 -4.16 11.92 -4.21
CA LYS A 87 -5.51 11.34 -4.09
C LYS A 87 -6.32 11.99 -2.97
N ILE A 88 -5.73 12.18 -1.80
CA ILE A 88 -6.42 12.80 -0.67
C ILE A 88 -6.74 14.28 -0.92
N VAL A 89 -5.90 14.98 -1.69
CA VAL A 89 -6.19 16.35 -2.13
C VAL A 89 -7.53 16.43 -2.86
N LEU A 90 -7.84 15.48 -3.76
CA LEU A 90 -9.12 15.44 -4.47
C LEU A 90 -10.32 15.33 -3.52
N LEU A 91 -10.19 14.52 -2.46
CA LEU A 91 -11.24 14.35 -1.45
C LEU A 91 -11.36 15.57 -0.54
N ALA A 92 -10.23 16.17 -0.14
CA ALA A 92 -10.19 17.38 0.67
C ALA A 92 -10.85 18.55 -0.07
N GLU A 93 -10.52 18.76 -1.34
CA GLU A 93 -11.15 19.78 -2.19
C GLU A 93 -12.66 19.55 -2.34
N ALA A 94 -13.09 18.30 -2.58
CA ALA A 94 -14.51 17.98 -2.68
C ALA A 94 -15.28 18.21 -1.37
N LEU A 95 -14.67 17.89 -0.22
CA LEU A 95 -15.25 18.13 1.09
C LEU A 95 -15.43 19.63 1.36
N LEU A 96 -14.38 20.42 1.11
CA LEU A 96 -14.41 21.88 1.25
C LEU A 96 -15.44 22.52 0.31
N ALA A 97 -15.47 22.10 -0.96
CA ALA A 97 -16.43 22.59 -1.95
C ALA A 97 -17.89 22.23 -1.59
N SER A 98 -18.08 21.18 -0.79
CA SER A 98 -19.40 20.78 -0.27
C SER A 98 -19.77 21.49 1.04
N GLY A 99 -18.95 22.43 1.52
CA GLY A 99 -19.16 23.17 2.77
C GLY A 99 -18.83 22.36 4.03
N GLY A 100 -18.21 21.19 3.89
CA GLY A 100 -17.75 20.37 5.00
C GLY A 100 -16.33 20.71 5.42
N SER A 101 -15.92 20.19 6.58
CA SER A 101 -14.55 20.23 7.04
C SER A 101 -14.22 18.94 7.80
N ALA A 102 -12.96 18.54 7.77
CA ALA A 102 -12.48 17.39 8.52
C ALA A 102 -11.06 17.62 9.03
N ARG A 103 -10.72 16.97 10.13
CA ARG A 103 -9.31 16.74 10.50
C ARG A 103 -8.80 15.57 9.68
N VAL A 104 -7.64 15.74 9.05
CA VAL A 104 -6.98 14.69 8.29
C VAL A 104 -5.86 14.08 9.13
N HIS A 105 -5.86 12.76 9.24
CA HIS A 105 -4.74 11.99 9.78
C HIS A 105 -4.07 11.21 8.65
N LEU A 106 -2.77 11.44 8.47
CA LEU A 106 -1.96 10.74 7.49
C LEU A 106 -1.13 9.68 8.20
N ILE A 107 -1.14 8.44 7.71
CA ILE A 107 -0.37 7.35 8.30
C ILE A 107 0.52 6.77 7.22
N ASP A 108 1.83 6.83 7.42
CA ASP A 108 2.80 6.25 6.49
C ASP A 108 4.07 5.88 7.25
N ILE A 109 4.85 4.92 6.74
CA ILE A 109 6.17 4.61 7.27
C ILE A 109 7.24 5.56 6.70
N SER A 110 6.97 6.15 5.54
CA SER A 110 7.85 7.08 4.84
C SER A 110 7.69 8.51 5.40
N PRO A 111 8.72 9.08 6.04
CA PRO A 111 8.66 10.47 6.50
C PRO A 111 8.52 11.46 5.33
N GLN A 112 9.08 11.13 4.18
CA GLN A 112 8.98 11.95 2.97
C GLN A 112 7.54 12.00 2.43
N ALA A 113 6.83 10.88 2.45
CA ALA A 113 5.42 10.80 2.04
C ALA A 113 4.52 11.68 2.93
N LEU A 114 4.77 11.63 4.25
CA LEU A 114 4.07 12.46 5.22
C LEU A 114 4.32 13.95 4.96
N GLU A 115 5.59 14.37 4.89
CA GLU A 115 5.97 15.77 4.67
C GLU A 115 5.34 16.34 3.39
N GLN A 116 5.46 15.62 2.27
CA GLN A 116 4.89 16.05 1.00
C GLN A 116 3.36 16.19 1.03
N THR A 117 2.68 15.25 1.69
CA THR A 117 1.21 15.26 1.76
C THR A 117 0.70 16.32 2.72
N GLU A 118 1.37 16.51 3.87
CA GLU A 118 1.08 17.58 4.83
C GLU A 118 1.20 18.95 4.18
N GLU A 119 2.26 19.20 3.40
CA GLU A 119 2.44 20.46 2.67
C GLU A 119 1.28 20.72 1.69
N ARG A 120 0.86 19.71 0.92
CA ARG A 120 -0.23 19.83 -0.06
C ARG A 120 -1.56 20.18 0.61
N LEU A 121 -1.89 19.49 1.70
CA LEU A 121 -3.14 19.70 2.43
C LEU A 121 -3.14 21.02 3.23
N THR A 122 -1.99 21.43 3.76
CA THR A 122 -1.85 22.72 4.46
C THR A 122 -2.13 23.90 3.53
N ARG A 123 -1.76 23.80 2.23
CA ARG A 123 -2.11 24.82 1.22
C ARG A 123 -3.62 24.95 0.99
N LEU A 124 -4.40 23.91 1.31
CA LEU A 124 -5.87 23.93 1.31
C LEU A 124 -6.48 24.40 2.65
N HIS A 125 -5.65 24.81 3.61
CA HIS A 125 -6.05 25.19 4.98
C HIS A 125 -6.79 24.06 5.73
N VAL A 126 -6.44 22.81 5.43
CA VAL A 126 -6.96 21.63 6.13
C VAL A 126 -6.12 21.36 7.37
N SER A 127 -6.76 20.96 8.48
CA SER A 127 -6.04 20.52 9.68
C SER A 127 -5.48 19.12 9.45
N VAL A 128 -4.16 18.96 9.53
CA VAL A 128 -3.47 17.69 9.25
C VAL A 128 -2.64 17.26 10.45
N VAL A 129 -2.58 15.94 10.69
CA VAL A 129 -1.69 15.30 11.66
C VAL A 129 -1.06 14.07 11.01
N GLY A 130 0.26 14.07 10.81
CA GLY A 130 1.00 12.90 10.36
C GLY A 130 1.36 11.93 11.48
N HIS A 131 1.34 10.64 11.16
CA HIS A 131 1.76 9.53 12.02
C HIS A 131 2.77 8.67 11.29
N GLN A 132 4.06 8.83 11.63
CA GLN A 132 5.10 7.92 11.14
C GLN A 132 5.00 6.57 11.84
N SER A 133 4.22 5.65 11.29
CA SER A 133 3.89 4.38 11.93
C SER A 133 3.30 3.36 10.95
N PRO A 134 3.33 2.06 11.30
CA PRO A 134 2.50 1.06 10.64
C PRO A 134 1.00 1.41 10.72
N TYR A 135 0.22 0.87 9.79
CA TYR A 135 -1.20 1.22 9.61
C TYR A 135 -2.04 1.07 10.88
N GLU A 136 -1.97 -0.08 11.57
CA GLU A 136 -2.82 -0.35 12.73
C GLU A 136 -2.52 0.60 13.91
N GLU A 137 -1.24 0.87 14.16
CA GLU A 137 -0.84 1.76 15.26
C GLU A 137 -1.23 3.21 14.96
N GLY A 138 -1.02 3.67 13.73
CA GLY A 138 -1.45 4.99 13.29
C GLY A 138 -2.96 5.16 13.36
N LEU A 139 -3.72 4.16 12.90
CA LEU A 139 -5.19 4.19 12.89
C LEU A 139 -5.75 4.26 14.31
N ARG A 140 -5.19 3.47 15.23
CA ARG A 140 -5.57 3.50 16.65
C ARG A 140 -5.33 4.87 17.28
N ARG A 141 -4.22 5.54 16.95
CA ARG A 141 -3.93 6.92 17.41
C ARG A 141 -4.89 7.94 16.83
N ALA A 142 -5.18 7.86 15.52
CA ALA A 142 -6.15 8.72 14.86
C ALA A 142 -7.56 8.56 15.47
N ALA A 143 -7.98 7.32 15.74
CA ALA A 143 -9.27 7.04 16.36
C ALA A 143 -9.37 7.55 17.80
N ALA A 144 -8.31 7.41 18.60
CA ALA A 144 -8.26 7.98 19.94
C ALA A 144 -8.38 9.52 19.90
N ALA A 145 -7.78 10.19 18.92
CA ALA A 145 -7.86 11.64 18.73
C ALA A 145 -9.23 12.11 18.20
N ALA A 146 -9.97 11.23 17.52
CA ALA A 146 -11.30 11.49 16.96
C ALA A 146 -12.45 11.11 17.93
N ALA A 147 -12.14 10.52 19.09
CA ALA A 147 -13.14 10.02 20.04
C ALA A 147 -14.15 11.11 20.45
N GLY A 148 -15.45 10.81 20.29
CA GLY A 148 -16.56 11.74 20.56
C GLY A 148 -16.78 12.81 19.48
N GLY A 149 -16.07 12.72 18.35
CA GLY A 149 -16.21 13.59 17.19
C GLY A 149 -17.32 13.17 16.22
N GLY A 150 -17.24 13.72 15.00
CA GLY A 150 -18.08 13.34 13.87
C GLY A 150 -17.65 12.00 13.25
N PRO A 151 -18.26 11.62 12.12
CA PRO A 151 -17.95 10.36 11.43
C PRO A 151 -16.50 10.36 10.93
N MET A 152 -15.89 9.18 10.95
CA MET A 152 -14.57 8.91 10.38
C MET A 152 -14.70 8.24 9.02
N LEU A 153 -13.90 8.70 8.05
CA LEU A 153 -13.67 8.01 6.78
C LEU A 153 -12.22 7.53 6.74
N VAL A 154 -12.01 6.22 6.76
CA VAL A 154 -10.71 5.60 6.54
C VAL A 154 -10.51 5.35 5.05
N LEU A 155 -9.36 5.70 4.51
CA LEU A 155 -8.98 5.52 3.12
C LEU A 155 -7.87 4.46 3.06
N LEU A 156 -8.12 3.39 2.32
CA LEU A 156 -7.11 2.40 1.93
C LEU A 156 -7.09 2.31 0.41
N LEU A 157 -6.23 3.13 -0.19
CA LEU A 157 -6.20 3.38 -1.63
C LEU A 157 -5.05 2.64 -2.32
N GLY A 158 -4.99 2.72 -3.64
CA GLY A 158 -3.89 2.22 -4.46
C GLY A 158 -3.85 0.70 -4.59
N SER A 159 -4.91 0.00 -4.18
CA SER A 159 -4.91 -1.46 -4.04
C SER A 159 -3.87 -1.99 -3.05
N ASN A 160 -3.50 -1.20 -2.03
CA ASN A 160 -2.60 -1.64 -0.96
C ASN A 160 -3.11 -2.88 -0.20
N ILE A 161 -4.43 -3.10 -0.16
CA ILE A 161 -5.03 -4.34 0.38
C ILE A 161 -4.57 -5.59 -0.38
N GLY A 162 -4.18 -5.45 -1.66
CA GLY A 162 -3.65 -6.54 -2.47
C GLY A 162 -2.27 -7.02 -2.04
N ASN A 163 -1.57 -6.29 -1.16
CA ASN A 163 -0.26 -6.70 -0.66
C ASN A 163 -0.34 -7.74 0.47
N PHE A 164 -1.55 -8.03 0.93
CA PHE A 164 -1.84 -9.07 1.91
C PHE A 164 -2.38 -10.30 1.19
N ASP A 165 -2.08 -11.49 1.70
CA ASP A 165 -2.76 -12.70 1.24
C ASP A 165 -4.25 -12.68 1.66
N GLY A 166 -5.07 -13.61 1.15
CA GLY A 166 -6.51 -13.62 1.42
C GLY A 166 -6.87 -13.57 2.92
N PRO A 167 -6.36 -14.51 3.75
CA PRO A 167 -6.57 -14.47 5.20
C PRO A 167 -6.03 -13.21 5.88
N GLU A 168 -4.85 -12.71 5.50
CA GLU A 168 -4.26 -11.50 6.06
C GLU A 168 -5.05 -10.24 5.70
N ALA A 169 -5.55 -10.14 4.47
CA ALA A 169 -6.39 -9.05 4.00
C ALA A 169 -7.69 -8.98 4.80
N LEU A 170 -8.37 -10.13 5.00
CA LEU A 170 -9.58 -10.22 5.82
C LEU A 170 -9.28 -9.80 7.27
N ASN A 171 -8.23 -10.36 7.88
CA ASN A 171 -7.83 -10.01 9.24
C ASN A 171 -7.50 -8.52 9.36
N PHE A 172 -6.87 -7.91 8.35
CA PHE A 172 -6.55 -6.49 8.34
C PHE A 172 -7.82 -5.63 8.26
N LEU A 173 -8.77 -5.97 7.40
CA LEU A 173 -10.06 -5.29 7.33
C LEU A 173 -10.86 -5.42 8.63
N GLN A 174 -10.85 -6.58 9.28
CA GLN A 174 -11.47 -6.77 10.60
C GLN A 174 -10.82 -5.90 11.68
N ARG A 175 -9.49 -5.72 11.64
CA ARG A 175 -8.79 -4.77 12.55
C ARG A 175 -9.18 -3.32 12.28
N ILE A 176 -9.35 -2.92 11.02
CA ILE A 176 -9.91 -1.61 10.67
C ILE A 176 -11.32 -1.49 11.23
N ARG A 177 -12.20 -2.47 10.96
CA ARG A 177 -13.58 -2.51 11.42
C ARG A 177 -13.71 -2.35 12.93
N ALA A 178 -12.84 -3.03 13.69
CA ALA A 178 -12.81 -2.98 15.15
C ALA A 178 -12.44 -1.59 15.72
N THR A 179 -11.83 -0.73 14.89
CA THR A 179 -11.49 0.65 15.27
C THR A 179 -12.60 1.64 14.90
N LEU A 180 -13.55 1.24 14.06
CA LEU A 180 -14.61 2.08 13.50
C LEU A 180 -15.92 1.94 14.27
N GLY A 181 -16.59 3.08 14.51
CA GLY A 181 -17.94 3.14 15.06
C GLY A 181 -19.05 2.99 14.01
N PRO A 182 -20.33 2.88 14.43
CA PRO A 182 -21.47 2.61 13.54
C PRO A 182 -21.75 3.65 12.43
N LEU A 183 -21.11 4.82 12.51
CA LEU A 183 -21.31 5.94 11.58
C LEU A 183 -20.06 6.23 10.76
N ASP A 184 -19.06 5.35 10.84
CA ASP A 184 -17.79 5.48 10.16
C ASP A 184 -17.79 4.66 8.87
N PHE A 185 -16.82 4.97 8.02
CA PHE A 185 -16.75 4.47 6.66
C PHE A 185 -15.34 4.04 6.30
N LEU A 186 -15.25 3.08 5.37
CA LEU A 186 -14.01 2.69 4.72
C LEU A 186 -14.17 2.91 3.21
N LEU A 187 -13.26 3.69 2.62
CA LEU A 187 -13.08 3.76 1.17
C LEU A 187 -11.91 2.86 0.77
N LEU A 188 -12.21 1.82 0.00
CA LEU A 188 -11.26 0.80 -0.41
C LEU A 188 -11.04 0.85 -1.93
N GLY A 189 -9.80 1.10 -2.34
CA GLY A 189 -9.35 0.93 -3.71
C GLY A 189 -8.85 -0.49 -3.95
N THR A 190 -9.30 -1.15 -5.02
CA THR A 190 -8.93 -2.53 -5.36
C THR A 190 -8.66 -2.69 -6.84
N ASP A 191 -7.51 -3.24 -7.17
CA ASP A 191 -7.17 -3.58 -8.54
C ASP A 191 -7.84 -4.90 -8.93
N LEU A 192 -8.54 -4.91 -10.07
CA LEU A 192 -9.35 -6.05 -10.46
C LEU A 192 -8.60 -7.00 -11.40
N VAL A 193 -9.10 -8.24 -11.47
CA VAL A 193 -8.62 -9.25 -12.42
C VAL A 193 -8.77 -8.73 -13.85
N LYS A 194 -7.67 -8.83 -14.60
CA LYS A 194 -7.55 -8.38 -15.99
C LYS A 194 -6.71 -9.40 -16.77
N PRO A 195 -6.63 -9.32 -18.12
CA PRO A 195 -5.85 -10.28 -18.90
C PRO A 195 -4.42 -10.35 -18.39
N GLU A 196 -3.87 -11.56 -18.26
CA GLU A 196 -2.53 -11.82 -17.70
C GLU A 196 -1.46 -10.91 -18.32
N ARG A 197 -1.48 -10.74 -19.64
CA ARG A 197 -0.53 -9.86 -20.33
C ARG A 197 -0.57 -8.42 -19.82
N GLU A 198 -1.75 -7.88 -19.50
CA GLU A 198 -1.89 -6.53 -18.96
C GLU A 198 -1.41 -6.45 -17.51
N LEU A 199 -1.63 -7.52 -16.72
CA LEU A 199 -1.07 -7.63 -15.37
C LEU A 199 0.45 -7.65 -15.42
N LEU A 200 1.04 -8.58 -16.19
CA LEU A 200 2.50 -8.70 -16.27
C LEU A 200 3.15 -7.41 -16.81
N LEU A 201 2.58 -6.77 -17.84
CA LEU A 201 3.13 -5.49 -18.33
C LEU A 201 3.10 -4.35 -17.29
N ALA A 202 2.20 -4.41 -16.31
CA ALA A 202 2.16 -3.41 -15.24
C ALA A 202 3.26 -3.61 -14.19
N TYR A 203 3.81 -4.83 -14.06
CA TYR A 203 4.83 -5.19 -13.06
C TYR A 203 6.19 -5.56 -13.68
N ASP A 204 6.26 -5.78 -14.98
CA ASP A 204 7.47 -6.02 -15.77
C ASP A 204 7.44 -5.08 -16.98
N ASP A 205 7.54 -3.78 -16.70
CA ASP A 205 7.47 -2.75 -17.72
C ASP A 205 8.73 -2.77 -18.61
N PRO A 206 8.61 -2.51 -19.92
CA PRO A 206 9.73 -2.59 -20.85
C PRO A 206 10.79 -1.49 -20.64
N LEU A 207 10.53 -0.49 -19.78
CA LEU A 207 11.51 0.52 -19.41
C LEU A 207 12.39 0.07 -18.22
N GLY A 208 12.06 -1.06 -17.58
CA GLY A 208 12.81 -1.63 -16.47
C GLY A 208 12.68 -0.86 -15.16
N VAL A 209 11.68 0.01 -15.02
CA VAL A 209 11.51 0.83 -13.81
C VAL A 209 11.07 -0.04 -12.63
N THR A 210 10.13 -0.97 -12.84
CA THR A 210 9.70 -1.92 -11.82
C THR A 210 10.80 -2.92 -11.47
N ALA A 211 11.61 -3.31 -12.45
CA ALA A 211 12.80 -4.13 -12.19
C ALA A 211 13.83 -3.40 -11.31
N ALA A 212 14.05 -2.11 -11.54
CA ALA A 212 14.91 -1.27 -10.68
C ALA A 212 14.32 -1.10 -9.28
N PHE A 213 13.01 -0.90 -9.17
CA PHE A 213 12.29 -0.85 -7.90
C PHE A 213 12.46 -2.13 -7.09
N ASN A 214 12.25 -3.30 -7.71
CA ASN A 214 12.41 -4.58 -7.03
C ASN A 214 13.87 -4.80 -6.56
N ARG A 215 14.86 -4.53 -7.42
CA ARG A 215 16.29 -4.65 -7.11
C ARG A 215 16.77 -3.68 -6.03
N ASN A 216 16.12 -2.52 -5.89
CA ASN A 216 16.44 -1.55 -4.84
C ASN A 216 16.40 -2.16 -3.43
N LEU A 217 15.59 -3.21 -3.23
CA LEU A 217 15.57 -3.96 -1.97
C LEU A 217 16.95 -4.51 -1.59
N LEU A 218 17.67 -5.09 -2.56
CA LEU A 218 19.03 -5.61 -2.34
C LEU A 218 20.05 -4.47 -2.19
N VAL A 219 19.90 -3.38 -2.95
CA VAL A 219 20.72 -2.16 -2.81
C VAL A 219 20.61 -1.61 -1.38
N ARG A 220 19.38 -1.58 -0.84
CA ARG A 220 19.12 -1.15 0.53
C ARG A 220 19.75 -2.07 1.56
N VAL A 221 19.64 -3.39 1.40
CA VAL A 221 20.31 -4.36 2.28
C VAL A 221 21.83 -4.15 2.26
N ASN A 222 22.43 -3.95 1.08
CA ASN A 222 23.86 -3.65 0.97
C ASN A 222 24.24 -2.38 1.75
N ARG A 223 23.51 -1.29 1.50
CA ARG A 223 23.78 0.03 2.08
C ARG A 223 23.58 0.08 3.59
N GLU A 224 22.48 -0.46 4.10
CA GLU A 224 22.07 -0.30 5.50
C GLU A 224 22.55 -1.42 6.42
N LEU A 225 22.72 -2.64 5.88
CA LEU A 225 23.05 -3.83 6.67
C LEU A 225 24.44 -4.40 6.37
N GLY A 226 25.21 -3.75 5.50
CA GLY A 226 26.53 -4.26 5.08
C GLY A 226 26.41 -5.58 4.32
N GLY A 227 25.38 -5.68 3.47
CA GLY A 227 25.23 -6.75 2.49
C GLY A 227 26.19 -6.59 1.31
N ASP A 228 26.51 -7.69 0.64
CA ASP A 228 27.34 -7.72 -0.57
C ASP A 228 26.64 -8.36 -1.78
N PHE A 229 25.32 -8.22 -1.89
CA PHE A 229 24.56 -8.66 -3.06
C PHE A 229 25.14 -8.05 -4.35
N ASP A 230 25.54 -8.89 -5.30
CA ASP A 230 25.84 -8.46 -6.67
C ASP A 230 24.52 -8.27 -7.43
N ILE A 231 24.02 -7.02 -7.43
CA ILE A 231 22.69 -6.64 -7.92
C ILE A 231 22.49 -7.03 -9.40
N GLU A 232 23.55 -6.97 -10.21
CA GLU A 232 23.48 -7.29 -11.64
C GLU A 232 23.20 -8.78 -11.90
N ARG A 233 23.51 -9.64 -10.92
CA ARG A 233 23.25 -11.08 -10.98
C ARG A 233 21.83 -11.46 -10.59
N PHE A 234 21.00 -10.51 -10.14
CA PHE A 234 19.60 -10.77 -9.82
C PHE A 234 18.68 -10.25 -10.93
N GLY A 235 17.99 -11.17 -11.59
CA GLY A 235 16.92 -10.88 -12.55
C GLY A 235 15.63 -10.50 -11.84
N HIS A 236 14.93 -9.47 -12.32
CA HIS A 236 13.54 -9.24 -11.93
C HIS A 236 12.64 -10.26 -12.64
N VAL A 237 11.71 -10.86 -11.91
CA VAL A 237 10.72 -11.80 -12.46
C VAL A 237 9.35 -11.43 -11.91
N ALA A 238 8.40 -11.13 -12.79
CA ALA A 238 6.99 -10.98 -12.46
C ALA A 238 6.20 -12.20 -12.95
N LEU A 239 5.36 -12.76 -12.09
CA LEU A 239 4.56 -13.96 -12.40
C LEU A 239 3.09 -13.67 -12.10
N TRP A 240 2.19 -14.22 -12.93
CA TRP A 240 0.77 -14.28 -12.61
C TRP A 240 0.46 -15.64 -12.00
N ASN A 241 0.01 -15.66 -10.76
CA ASN A 241 -0.51 -16.84 -10.10
C ASN A 241 -2.03 -16.84 -10.24
N GLU A 242 -2.54 -17.59 -11.21
CA GLU A 242 -3.98 -17.65 -11.51
C GLU A 242 -4.80 -18.24 -10.36
N ALA A 243 -4.27 -19.25 -9.68
CA ALA A 243 -4.96 -19.93 -8.57
C ALA A 243 -5.21 -18.99 -7.38
N GLU A 244 -4.20 -18.17 -7.06
CA GLU A 244 -4.27 -17.17 -5.96
C GLU A 244 -4.67 -15.77 -6.46
N GLN A 245 -4.97 -15.62 -7.74
CA GLN A 245 -5.32 -14.35 -8.40
C GLN A 245 -4.38 -13.20 -8.07
N ARG A 246 -3.06 -13.41 -8.08
CA ARG A 246 -2.09 -12.38 -7.70
C ARG A 246 -0.91 -12.31 -8.66
N VAL A 247 -0.39 -11.10 -8.83
CA VAL A 247 0.95 -10.91 -9.41
C VAL A 247 1.98 -11.11 -8.31
N GLU A 248 3.04 -11.84 -8.56
CA GLU A 248 4.16 -12.02 -7.65
C GLU A 248 5.42 -11.43 -8.26
N MET A 249 6.16 -10.64 -7.49
CA MET A 249 7.49 -10.16 -7.85
C MET A 249 8.56 -10.99 -7.14
N HIS A 250 9.59 -11.33 -7.91
CA HIS A 250 10.72 -12.11 -7.44
C HIS A 250 12.04 -11.52 -7.94
N LEU A 251 13.11 -11.80 -7.20
CA LEU A 251 14.49 -11.60 -7.64
C LEU A 251 15.14 -12.98 -7.82
N GLU A 252 15.52 -13.31 -9.06
CA GLU A 252 16.09 -14.60 -9.43
C GLU A 252 17.61 -14.50 -9.59
N SER A 253 18.36 -15.33 -8.89
CA SER A 253 19.81 -15.38 -9.02
C SER A 253 20.21 -16.03 -10.35
N GLY A 254 20.90 -15.31 -11.23
CA GLY A 254 21.39 -15.85 -12.51
C GLY A 254 22.59 -16.79 -12.38
N THR A 255 23.26 -16.82 -11.23
CA THR A 255 24.45 -17.64 -10.97
C THR A 255 24.46 -18.18 -9.55
N ALA A 256 25.33 -19.15 -9.27
CA ALA A 256 25.61 -19.55 -7.90
C ALA A 256 26.41 -18.43 -7.21
N GLN A 257 25.95 -17.97 -6.04
CA GLN A 257 26.62 -16.93 -5.28
C GLN A 257 26.39 -17.06 -3.77
N MET A 258 27.35 -16.58 -3.00
CA MET A 258 27.27 -16.50 -1.55
C MET A 258 27.20 -15.02 -1.19
N VAL A 259 26.19 -14.67 -0.39
CA VAL A 259 25.97 -13.30 0.06
C VAL A 259 26.13 -13.25 1.57
N HIS A 260 26.91 -12.29 2.03
CA HIS A 260 27.14 -11.98 3.43
C HIS A 260 26.39 -10.69 3.78
N VAL A 261 25.62 -10.72 4.86
CA VAL A 261 24.92 -9.53 5.39
C VAL A 261 25.40 -9.30 6.82
N ALA A 262 26.37 -8.38 6.98
CA ALA A 262 27.13 -8.22 8.22
C ALA A 262 26.26 -7.91 9.44
N ALA A 263 25.35 -6.94 9.33
CA ALA A 263 24.48 -6.54 10.45
C ALA A 263 23.45 -7.61 10.83
N ALA A 264 23.18 -8.57 9.94
CA ALA A 264 22.25 -9.67 10.13
C ALA A 264 22.94 -10.96 10.62
N ASP A 265 24.27 -10.97 10.74
CA ASP A 265 25.10 -12.17 10.98
C ASP A 265 24.65 -13.35 10.12
N LEU A 266 24.50 -13.07 8.82
CA LEU A 266 23.94 -14.01 7.85
C LEU A 266 24.93 -14.23 6.71
N THR A 267 25.15 -15.50 6.40
CA THR A 267 25.68 -15.94 5.11
C THR A 267 24.63 -16.80 4.43
N VAL A 268 24.24 -16.43 3.22
CA VAL A 268 23.20 -17.13 2.47
C VAL A 268 23.74 -17.53 1.10
N ARG A 269 23.44 -18.77 0.70
CA ARG A 269 23.78 -19.30 -0.62
C ARG A 269 22.59 -19.21 -1.55
N PHE A 270 22.85 -18.83 -2.78
CA PHE A 270 21.93 -18.87 -3.91
C PHE A 270 22.44 -19.84 -4.97
N GLU A 271 21.57 -20.71 -5.46
CA GLU A 271 21.79 -21.48 -6.69
C GLU A 271 21.33 -20.69 -7.93
N PRO A 272 21.82 -21.03 -9.14
CA PRO A 272 21.27 -20.46 -10.38
C PRO A 272 19.78 -20.78 -10.50
N GLY A 273 18.97 -19.78 -10.82
CA GLY A 273 17.51 -19.86 -10.90
C GLY A 273 16.80 -19.79 -9.54
N GLU A 274 17.53 -19.69 -8.43
CA GLU A 274 16.90 -19.57 -7.11
C GLU A 274 16.30 -18.16 -6.92
N ARG A 275 15.06 -18.11 -6.42
CA ARG A 275 14.27 -16.87 -6.29
C ARG A 275 14.14 -16.41 -4.84
N ILE A 276 14.09 -15.09 -4.70
CA ILE A 276 13.61 -14.38 -3.51
C ILE A 276 12.26 -13.79 -3.87
N TRP A 277 11.19 -14.20 -3.20
CA TRP A 277 9.90 -13.49 -3.31
C TRP A 277 10.00 -12.14 -2.61
N THR A 278 9.48 -11.08 -3.25
CA THR A 278 9.59 -9.71 -2.72
C THR A 278 8.25 -9.00 -2.53
N GLU A 279 7.24 -9.34 -3.32
CA GLU A 279 5.90 -8.76 -3.18
C GLU A 279 4.84 -9.65 -3.84
N SER A 280 3.64 -9.62 -3.29
CA SER A 280 2.42 -10.11 -3.93
C SER A 280 1.47 -8.95 -4.13
N SER A 281 0.73 -8.95 -5.24
CA SER A 281 -0.34 -8.01 -5.50
C SER A 281 -1.58 -8.76 -5.96
N CYS A 282 -2.44 -9.11 -5.00
CA CYS A 282 -3.72 -9.78 -5.20
C CYS A 282 -4.67 -8.88 -5.99
N LYS A 283 -5.42 -9.53 -6.89
CA LYS A 283 -6.41 -8.92 -7.77
C LYS A 283 -7.76 -9.53 -7.46
N TYR A 284 -8.80 -8.71 -7.62
CA TYR A 284 -10.13 -9.08 -7.15
C TYR A 284 -11.14 -9.04 -8.30
N THR A 285 -12.21 -9.80 -8.19
CA THR A 285 -13.45 -9.52 -8.91
C THR A 285 -14.29 -8.52 -8.10
N PRO A 286 -15.17 -7.74 -8.74
CA PRO A 286 -16.06 -6.83 -8.03
C PRO A 286 -16.81 -7.51 -6.88
N GLU A 287 -17.32 -8.71 -7.11
CA GLU A 287 -18.09 -9.52 -6.15
C GLU A 287 -17.22 -9.98 -4.98
N GLN A 288 -15.97 -10.40 -5.22
CA GLN A 288 -15.03 -10.74 -4.15
C GLN A 288 -14.76 -9.55 -3.23
N VAL A 289 -14.71 -8.31 -3.76
CA VAL A 289 -14.53 -7.12 -2.92
C VAL A 289 -15.73 -6.91 -2.01
N GLN A 290 -16.95 -7.11 -2.51
CA GLN A 290 -18.16 -7.00 -1.69
C GLN A 290 -18.20 -8.07 -0.59
N GLN A 291 -17.87 -9.32 -0.95
CA GLN A 291 -17.82 -10.44 -0.01
C GLN A 291 -16.75 -10.22 1.06
N MET A 292 -15.56 -9.78 0.66
CA MET A 292 -14.46 -9.48 1.58
C MET A 292 -14.84 -8.38 2.59
N GLY A 293 -15.61 -7.37 2.16
CA GLY A 293 -16.17 -6.37 3.06
C GLY A 293 -17.20 -6.98 4.02
N ALA A 294 -18.13 -7.80 3.52
CA ALA A 294 -19.15 -8.46 4.32
C ALA A 294 -18.54 -9.40 5.39
N ASP A 295 -17.53 -10.18 5.03
CA ASP A 295 -16.80 -11.08 5.94
C ASP A 295 -16.03 -10.31 7.03
N ALA A 296 -15.73 -9.04 6.79
CA ALA A 296 -15.12 -8.12 7.75
C ALA A 296 -16.15 -7.24 8.49
N ASP A 297 -17.43 -7.62 8.48
CA ASP A 297 -18.55 -6.90 9.10
C ASP A 297 -18.75 -5.47 8.58
N PHE A 298 -18.47 -5.24 7.30
CA PHE A 298 -18.83 -4.01 6.60
C PHE A 298 -20.06 -4.19 5.71
N ALA A 299 -20.89 -3.14 5.63
CA ALA A 299 -21.97 -3.07 4.67
C ALA A 299 -21.53 -2.25 3.44
N ILE A 300 -21.76 -2.77 2.24
CA ILE A 300 -21.50 -2.01 1.02
C ILE A 300 -22.46 -0.82 0.91
N CYS A 301 -21.91 0.38 0.72
CA CYS A 301 -22.69 1.57 0.40
C CYS A 301 -22.75 1.78 -1.11
N GLU A 302 -21.59 1.82 -1.76
CA GLU A 302 -21.46 2.07 -3.21
C GLU A 302 -20.19 1.39 -3.74
N GLN A 303 -20.19 1.03 -5.03
CA GLN A 303 -19.01 0.54 -5.75
C GLN A 303 -18.95 1.16 -7.14
N TRP A 304 -17.85 1.85 -7.42
CA TRP A 304 -17.56 2.46 -8.72
C TRP A 304 -16.43 1.72 -9.40
N ILE A 305 -16.59 1.41 -10.69
CA ILE A 305 -15.63 0.60 -11.44
C ILE A 305 -15.17 1.37 -12.68
N ASP A 306 -13.86 1.55 -12.81
CA ASP A 306 -13.25 1.96 -14.07
C ASP A 306 -13.16 0.73 -14.99
N GLN A 307 -14.07 0.64 -15.94
CA GLN A 307 -14.19 -0.52 -16.83
C GLN A 307 -12.95 -0.72 -17.73
N LYS A 308 -12.23 0.36 -18.04
CA LYS A 308 -11.07 0.31 -18.96
C LYS A 308 -9.83 -0.21 -18.25
N ALA A 309 -9.57 0.26 -17.04
CA ALA A 309 -8.43 -0.16 -16.24
C ALA A 309 -8.72 -1.40 -15.39
N ARG A 310 -10.01 -1.73 -15.20
CA ARG A 310 -10.51 -2.75 -14.26
C ARG A 310 -9.97 -2.49 -12.86
N PHE A 311 -10.47 -1.40 -12.28
CA PHE A 311 -10.18 -0.97 -10.91
C PHE A 311 -11.49 -0.59 -10.24
N ALA A 312 -11.70 -1.00 -8.99
CA ALA A 312 -12.87 -0.66 -8.20
C ALA A 312 -12.51 0.26 -7.04
N LEU A 313 -13.37 1.24 -6.81
CA LEU A 313 -13.41 2.06 -5.62
C LEU A 313 -14.71 1.72 -4.88
N THR A 314 -14.60 1.14 -3.69
CA THR A 314 -15.76 0.66 -2.92
C THR A 314 -15.87 1.44 -1.62
N LEU A 315 -17.04 2.03 -1.36
CA LEU A 315 -17.36 2.67 -0.10
C LEU A 315 -18.16 1.69 0.77
N PHE A 316 -17.64 1.43 1.96
CA PHE A 316 -18.25 0.61 2.98
C PHE A 316 -18.67 1.45 4.17
N GLY A 317 -19.80 1.08 4.80
CA GLY A 317 -20.23 1.58 6.10
C GLY A 317 -19.93 0.55 7.19
N ALA A 318 -19.44 1.02 8.34
CA ALA A 318 -19.14 0.20 9.51
C ALA A 318 -20.41 -0.07 10.36
N ALA A 319 -21.51 -0.47 9.71
CA ALA A 319 -22.82 -0.69 10.34
C ALA A 319 -22.81 -1.78 11.42
#